data_AF-A0A6N7PDS1-F1
#
_entry.id   AF-A0A6N7PDS1-F1
#
_cell.length_a   1.000
_cell.length_b   1.000
_cell.length_c   1.000
_cell.angle_alpha   90.00
_cell.angle_beta   90.00
_cell.angle_gamma   90.00
#
_symmetry.space_group_name_H-M   'P 1'
#
loop_
_entity.id
_entity.type
_entity.pdbx_description
1 polymer ?
#
loop_
_entity_poly.entity_id
_entity_poly.type
_entity_poly.pdbx_seq_one_letter_code
_entity_poly.pdbx_strand_id
1 'polypeptide(L)'
;MKKIILILLVFASCKKETEYAPYPYNSIELLSITAGENEKINASFHNDSIIVYWPSYLSKPAKITPQITVSENATVTPASGTEVTFATGTKFSVKAQSGAVKDYFLKVIINQPDIQVFEGTYSTTKGGTITVNNGREMRYLTRDVNLTRFYIVDNANKETQIPIEFADQADGSPIMRIKVPNTDDIKVGAYKIKIVSEERTFVSPNAIFGILYSASAKPKVNEVKAPVTVKQGETVTFSGTGFFDMKEARVYAYDENWNEKEVATLELVSATTTTVTYRIPATFKAGTYQLGGYDADGIGIQLRITDFIGFWNWSKVTKVYVNVDGATSFTVTPL
;
A
#
# COMPACT_ATOMS: atom_id res chain seq x y z
N MET A 1 -39.24 101.88 55.67
CA MET A 1 -38.47 101.14 54.65
C MET A 1 -37.77 99.96 55.31
N LYS A 2 -38.15 98.72 54.99
CA LYS A 2 -37.34 97.53 55.29
C LYS A 2 -37.47 96.57 54.11
N LYS A 3 -36.34 96.34 53.44
CA LYS A 3 -36.21 95.56 52.20
C LYS A 3 -36.24 94.07 52.50
N ILE A 4 -36.94 93.36 51.61
CA ILE A 4 -36.95 91.91 51.40
C ILE A 4 -35.54 91.45 50.99
N ILE A 5 -35.07 90.32 51.55
CA ILE A 5 -33.96 89.52 51.01
C ILE A 5 -34.43 88.08 50.90
N LEU A 6 -34.51 87.61 49.65
CA LEU A 6 -34.83 86.25 49.22
C LEU A 6 -33.50 85.51 48.96
N ILE A 7 -33.27 84.40 49.66
CA ILE A 7 -32.08 83.55 49.47
C ILE A 7 -32.45 82.43 48.49
N LEU A 8 -31.80 82.43 47.33
CA LEU A 8 -31.85 81.36 46.32
C LEU A 8 -30.86 80.25 46.70
N LEU A 9 -31.36 79.02 46.92
CA LEU A 9 -30.53 77.81 46.96
C LEU A 9 -30.28 77.32 45.53
N VAL A 10 -29.01 77.21 45.15
CA VAL A 10 -28.57 76.59 43.89
C VAL A 10 -28.21 75.13 44.17
N PHE A 11 -28.96 74.19 43.59
CA PHE A 11 -28.60 72.77 43.57
C PHE A 11 -27.56 72.52 42.47
N ALA A 12 -26.32 72.22 42.87
CA ALA A 12 -25.30 71.70 41.97
C ALA A 12 -25.53 70.20 41.75
N SER A 13 -26.10 69.83 40.59
CA SER A 13 -26.22 68.44 40.14
C SER A 13 -24.90 68.01 39.49
N CYS A 14 -24.08 67.26 40.23
CA CYS A 14 -22.94 66.52 39.68
C CYS A 14 -23.48 65.33 38.87
N LYS A 15 -23.43 65.40 37.54
CA LYS A 15 -23.54 64.21 36.69
C LYS A 15 -22.26 63.38 36.87
N LYS A 16 -22.36 62.23 37.55
CA LYS A 16 -21.33 61.19 37.47
C LYS A 16 -21.40 60.57 36.08
N GLU A 17 -20.50 60.97 35.18
CA GLU A 17 -20.22 60.21 33.98
C GLU A 17 -19.33 59.03 34.39
N THR A 18 -19.87 57.81 34.33
CA THR A 18 -19.08 56.60 34.52
C THR A 18 -18.27 56.34 33.25
N GLU A 19 -16.98 56.69 33.27
CA GLU A 19 -16.02 56.31 32.24
C GLU A 19 -15.70 54.82 32.43
N TYR A 20 -16.13 53.98 31.49
CA TYR A 20 -15.82 52.55 31.52
C TYR A 20 -14.40 52.32 30.99
N ALA A 21 -13.59 51.56 31.73
CA ALA A 21 -12.25 51.19 31.27
C ALA A 21 -12.34 50.39 29.94
N PRO A 22 -11.42 50.61 28.98
CA PRO A 22 -11.43 49.89 27.72
C PRO A 22 -11.35 48.37 27.92
N TYR A 23 -12.19 47.61 27.20
CA TYR A 23 -12.24 46.16 27.31
C TYR A 23 -10.89 45.52 26.90
N PRO A 24 -10.29 44.65 27.74
CA PRO A 24 -8.96 44.09 27.49
C PRO A 24 -8.96 42.79 26.69
N TYR A 25 -10.13 42.21 26.39
CA TYR A 25 -10.24 40.88 25.80
C TYR A 25 -9.94 40.88 24.30
N ASN A 26 -9.12 39.93 23.84
CA ASN A 26 -8.68 39.77 22.46
C ASN A 26 -8.69 38.29 22.02
N SER A 27 -9.76 37.57 22.38
CA SER A 27 -9.89 36.15 22.04
C SER A 27 -10.72 35.94 20.78
N ILE A 28 -10.39 34.88 20.04
CA ILE A 28 -11.33 34.29 19.07
C ILE A 28 -12.22 33.34 19.85
N GLU A 29 -13.53 33.52 19.75
CA GLU A 29 -14.54 32.73 20.46
C GLU A 29 -15.08 31.62 19.56
N LEU A 30 -15.20 31.90 18.26
CA LEU A 30 -15.62 30.94 17.25
C LEU A 30 -14.91 31.24 15.93
N LEU A 31 -14.49 30.17 15.25
CA LEU A 31 -14.09 30.23 13.85
C LEU A 31 -14.73 29.03 13.16
N SER A 32 -15.51 29.30 12.12
CA SER A 32 -16.13 28.27 11.29
C SER A 32 -15.80 28.47 9.82
N ILE A 33 -15.63 27.36 9.11
CA ILE A 33 -15.29 27.31 7.69
C ILE A 33 -16.36 26.49 6.98
N THR A 34 -16.89 27.00 5.88
CA THR A 34 -17.75 26.20 5.00
C THR A 34 -16.91 25.22 4.20
N ALA A 35 -17.27 23.94 4.25
CA ALA A 35 -16.67 22.85 3.49
C ALA A 35 -17.73 22.20 2.59
N GLY A 36 -17.37 21.92 1.33
CA GLY A 36 -18.31 21.39 0.35
C GLY A 36 -19.49 22.33 0.10
N GLU A 37 -20.67 21.77 -0.17
CA GLU A 37 -21.86 22.56 -0.50
C GLU A 37 -22.51 23.20 0.73
N ASN A 38 -22.49 22.58 1.92
CA ASN A 38 -23.20 23.08 3.11
C ASN A 38 -22.62 22.62 4.47
N GLU A 39 -21.46 21.97 4.51
CA GLU A 39 -20.88 21.51 5.77
C GLU A 39 -20.17 22.66 6.47
N LYS A 40 -20.31 22.80 7.80
CA LYS A 40 -19.56 23.77 8.59
C LYS A 40 -18.58 23.06 9.50
N ILE A 41 -17.30 23.39 9.34
CA ILE A 41 -16.23 22.90 10.20
C ILE A 41 -15.91 23.97 11.22
N ASN A 42 -16.15 23.67 12.49
CA ASN A 42 -15.73 24.52 13.60
C ASN A 42 -14.27 24.22 13.94
N ALA A 43 -13.47 25.26 14.13
CA ALA A 43 -12.12 25.13 14.63
C ALA A 43 -12.11 24.85 16.14
N SER A 44 -11.07 24.15 16.58
CA SER A 44 -10.71 24.04 18.00
C SER A 44 -9.56 24.99 18.31
N PHE A 45 -9.44 25.42 19.57
CA PHE A 45 -8.44 26.40 19.98
C PHE A 45 -7.53 25.83 21.05
N HIS A 46 -6.23 26.02 20.88
CA HIS A 46 -5.23 25.69 21.90
C HIS A 46 -4.14 26.76 21.90
N ASN A 47 -4.07 27.57 22.96
CA ASN A 47 -3.18 28.73 23.09
C ASN A 47 -3.35 29.77 21.96
N ASP A 48 -2.40 29.79 21.03
CA ASP A 48 -2.34 30.62 19.82
C ASP A 48 -2.69 29.80 18.56
N SER A 49 -2.97 28.50 18.68
CA SER A 49 -3.29 27.64 17.55
C SER A 49 -4.81 27.55 17.32
N ILE A 50 -5.21 27.78 16.07
CA ILE A 50 -6.55 27.50 15.53
C ILE A 50 -6.45 26.18 14.78
N ILE A 51 -6.95 25.10 15.37
CA ILE A 51 -6.82 23.75 14.80
C ILE A 51 -8.08 23.41 14.02
N VAL A 52 -7.92 23.15 12.73
CA VAL A 52 -9.01 22.74 11.82
C VAL A 52 -8.75 21.32 11.35
N TYR A 53 -9.67 20.41 11.69
CA TYR A 53 -9.70 19.04 11.20
C TYR A 53 -10.47 19.01 9.88
N TRP A 54 -9.74 18.98 8.77
CA TRP A 54 -10.35 18.94 7.44
C TRP A 54 -10.70 17.50 7.06
N PRO A 55 -11.95 17.21 6.63
CA PRO A 55 -12.34 15.86 6.24
C PRO A 55 -11.57 15.41 4.99
N SER A 56 -11.05 14.19 5.00
CA SER A 56 -10.25 13.64 3.89
C SER A 56 -11.08 13.30 2.65
N TYR A 57 -12.40 13.23 2.74
CA TYR A 57 -13.29 13.00 1.59
C TYR A 57 -13.59 14.28 0.81
N LEU A 58 -13.17 15.46 1.29
CA LEU A 58 -13.30 16.73 0.58
C LEU A 58 -11.94 17.23 0.12
N SER A 59 -11.84 17.61 -1.14
CA SER A 59 -10.65 18.30 -1.66
C SER A 59 -10.33 19.53 -0.81
N LYS A 60 -9.09 19.63 -0.33
CA LYS A 60 -8.63 20.80 0.42
C LYS A 60 -8.59 22.03 -0.50
N PRO A 61 -9.38 23.09 -0.23
CA PRO A 61 -9.34 24.29 -1.04
C PRO A 61 -8.04 25.07 -0.77
N ALA A 62 -7.55 25.82 -1.75
CA ALA A 62 -6.37 26.69 -1.55
C ALA A 62 -6.68 27.89 -0.64
N LYS A 63 -7.95 28.30 -0.58
CA LYS A 63 -8.44 29.46 0.16
C LYS A 63 -9.77 29.16 0.84
N ILE A 64 -10.05 29.87 1.93
CA ILE A 64 -11.28 29.77 2.70
C ILE A 64 -11.80 31.15 3.07
N THR A 65 -13.09 31.24 3.39
CA THR A 65 -13.74 32.45 3.89
C THR A 65 -14.28 32.21 5.31
N PRO A 66 -13.43 32.29 6.34
CA PRO A 66 -13.81 31.95 7.71
C PRO A 66 -14.81 32.94 8.29
N GLN A 67 -15.81 32.43 8.99
CA GLN A 67 -16.70 33.22 9.84
C GLN A 67 -16.14 33.20 11.26
N ILE A 68 -15.73 34.37 11.74
CA ILE A 68 -15.00 34.57 13.00
C ILE A 68 -15.84 35.42 13.94
N THR A 69 -16.03 34.92 15.16
CA THR A 69 -16.53 35.68 16.31
C THR A 69 -15.37 35.92 17.27
N VAL A 70 -15.19 37.16 17.69
CA VAL A 70 -14.16 37.57 18.66
C VAL A 70 -14.80 38.18 19.89
N SER A 71 -14.00 38.35 20.95
CA SER A 71 -14.42 39.03 22.17
C SER A 71 -15.12 40.36 21.92
N GLU A 72 -16.05 40.71 22.80
CA GLU A 72 -16.81 41.96 22.73
C GLU A 72 -15.88 43.17 22.56
N ASN A 73 -16.22 44.07 21.65
CA ASN A 73 -15.46 45.28 21.30
C ASN A 73 -14.04 45.04 20.72
N ALA A 74 -13.65 43.78 20.47
CA ALA A 74 -12.41 43.46 19.76
C ALA A 74 -12.60 43.47 18.23
N THR A 75 -11.50 43.59 17.50
CA THR A 75 -11.48 43.47 16.03
C THR A 75 -10.48 42.39 15.61
N VAL A 76 -10.74 41.69 14.50
CA VAL A 76 -9.85 40.67 13.93
C VAL A 76 -9.33 41.08 12.57
N THR A 77 -8.06 40.79 12.30
CA THR A 77 -7.42 40.96 10.99
C THR A 77 -6.79 39.64 10.54
N PRO A 78 -7.14 39.09 9.37
CA PRO A 78 -8.16 39.56 8.43
C PRO A 78 -9.57 39.58 9.04
N ALA A 79 -10.44 40.46 8.54
CA ALA A 79 -11.81 40.58 9.05
C ALA A 79 -12.61 39.29 8.78
N SER A 80 -13.57 38.98 9.64
CA SER A 80 -14.52 37.88 9.42
C SER A 80 -15.16 37.97 8.03
N GLY A 81 -15.24 36.85 7.31
CA GLY A 81 -15.74 36.82 5.94
C GLY A 81 -14.74 37.27 4.87
N THR A 82 -13.49 37.56 5.23
CA THR A 82 -12.42 37.83 4.25
C THR A 82 -11.82 36.51 3.74
N GLU A 83 -11.58 36.40 2.44
CA GLU A 83 -10.89 35.26 1.86
C GLU A 83 -9.42 35.23 2.31
N VAL A 84 -8.96 34.07 2.79
CA VAL A 84 -7.58 33.86 3.26
C VAL A 84 -7.02 32.54 2.74
N THR A 85 -5.70 32.41 2.68
CA THR A 85 -5.03 31.15 2.33
C THR A 85 -5.35 30.06 3.36
N PHE A 86 -5.74 28.88 2.88
CA PHE A 86 -6.01 27.73 3.75
C PHE A 86 -4.76 26.86 3.92
N ALA A 87 -3.85 27.32 4.77
CA ALA A 87 -2.59 26.64 5.06
C ALA A 87 -2.20 26.78 6.53
N THR A 88 -1.47 25.79 7.04
CA THR A 88 -0.86 25.89 8.37
C THR A 88 0.08 27.10 8.42
N GLY A 89 -0.07 27.96 9.43
CA GLY A 89 0.65 29.21 9.60
C GLY A 89 -0.13 30.47 9.17
N THR A 90 -1.32 30.35 8.56
CA THR A 90 -2.17 31.53 8.26
C THR A 90 -2.49 32.27 9.56
N LYS A 91 -2.15 33.56 9.61
CA LYS A 91 -2.20 34.40 10.81
C LYS A 91 -3.52 35.15 10.94
N PHE A 92 -4.06 35.21 12.15
CA PHE A 92 -5.16 36.08 12.56
C PHE A 92 -4.75 36.90 13.79
N SER A 93 -4.85 38.22 13.71
CA SER A 93 -4.56 39.13 14.83
C SER A 93 -5.86 39.68 15.41
N VAL A 94 -6.09 39.45 16.70
CA VAL A 94 -7.22 40.04 17.42
C VAL A 94 -6.72 41.20 18.27
N LYS A 95 -7.30 42.38 18.08
CA LYS A 95 -6.99 43.60 18.83
C LYS A 95 -8.15 43.95 19.75
N ALA A 96 -7.89 43.97 21.05
CA ALA A 96 -8.83 44.43 22.07
C ALA A 96 -9.10 45.94 21.94
N GLN A 97 -10.20 46.42 22.54
CA GLN A 97 -10.49 47.85 22.64
C GLN A 97 -9.37 48.61 23.39
N SER A 98 -8.76 47.98 24.40
CA SER A 98 -7.57 48.50 25.11
C SER A 98 -6.32 48.66 24.25
N GLY A 99 -6.30 48.06 23.05
CA GLY A 99 -5.14 48.03 22.16
C GLY A 99 -4.26 46.79 22.30
N ALA A 100 -4.49 45.93 23.30
CA ALA A 100 -3.77 44.66 23.44
C ALA A 100 -4.03 43.73 22.23
N VAL A 101 -2.97 43.17 21.66
CA VAL A 101 -3.05 42.28 20.47
C VAL A 101 -2.69 40.86 20.87
N LYS A 102 -3.47 39.90 20.35
CA LYS A 102 -3.14 38.48 20.41
C LYS A 102 -3.17 37.90 19.01
N ASP A 103 -2.10 37.20 18.66
CA ASP A 103 -1.97 36.53 17.38
C ASP A 103 -2.36 35.06 17.51
N TYR A 104 -3.01 34.56 16.47
CA TYR A 104 -3.41 33.17 16.30
C TYR A 104 -2.93 32.64 14.96
N PHE A 105 -2.61 31.35 14.89
CA PHE A 105 -2.10 30.69 13.69
C PHE A 105 -2.93 29.46 13.36
N LEU A 106 -3.31 29.34 12.10
CA LEU A 106 -4.05 28.19 11.61
C LEU A 106 -3.15 26.95 11.63
N LYS A 107 -3.69 25.82 12.10
CA LYS A 107 -3.11 24.49 11.99
C LYS A 107 -4.13 23.60 11.29
N VAL A 108 -3.88 23.33 10.02
CA VAL A 108 -4.74 22.45 9.21
C VAL A 108 -4.26 21.02 9.38
N ILE A 109 -5.16 20.12 9.77
CA ILE A 109 -4.91 18.69 9.91
C ILE A 109 -5.90 17.98 9.00
N ILE A 110 -5.41 17.19 8.04
CA ILE A 110 -6.29 16.31 7.27
C ILE A 110 -6.69 15.15 8.18
N ASN A 111 -7.98 15.03 8.45
CA ASN A 111 -8.55 13.98 9.29
C ASN A 111 -8.73 12.68 8.48
N GLN A 112 -7.63 12.19 7.92
CA GLN A 112 -7.56 10.91 7.22
C GLN A 112 -7.14 9.82 8.19
N PRO A 113 -7.88 8.71 8.31
CA PRO A 113 -7.42 7.51 9.02
C PRO A 113 -6.16 6.93 8.38
N ASP A 114 -5.42 6.11 9.12
CA ASP A 114 -4.30 5.39 8.53
C ASP A 114 -4.78 4.41 7.45
N ILE A 115 -4.03 4.32 6.35
CA ILE A 115 -4.32 3.40 5.25
C ILE A 115 -4.32 1.97 5.80
N GLN A 116 -5.39 1.24 5.52
CA GLN A 116 -5.52 -0.15 5.93
C GLN A 116 -5.46 -1.07 4.72
N VAL A 117 -4.60 -2.07 4.80
CA VAL A 117 -4.49 -3.12 3.78
C VAL A 117 -4.79 -4.46 4.44
N PHE A 118 -5.75 -5.18 3.89
CA PHE A 118 -5.94 -6.60 4.19
C PHE A 118 -4.72 -7.37 3.72
N GLU A 119 -4.10 -8.12 4.62
CA GLU A 119 -2.88 -8.89 4.34
C GLU A 119 -3.20 -10.20 3.58
N GLY A 120 -3.79 -10.04 2.39
CA GLY A 120 -4.09 -11.11 1.46
C GLY A 120 -2.99 -11.30 0.42
N THR A 121 -3.17 -12.29 -0.46
CA THR A 121 -2.32 -12.42 -1.65
C THR A 121 -2.87 -11.54 -2.76
N TYR A 122 -2.05 -10.61 -3.22
CA TYR A 122 -2.30 -9.83 -4.43
C TYR A 122 -1.34 -10.33 -5.50
N SER A 123 -1.82 -10.72 -6.68
CA SER A 123 -0.90 -11.13 -7.74
C SER A 123 -1.49 -10.93 -9.12
N THR A 124 -0.62 -10.61 -10.07
CA THR A 124 -0.95 -10.60 -11.50
C THR A 124 0.28 -10.93 -12.32
N THR A 125 0.11 -11.16 -13.60
CA THR A 125 1.24 -11.39 -14.51
C THR A 125 1.91 -10.07 -14.87
N LYS A 126 3.15 -10.15 -15.33
CA LYS A 126 3.81 -9.01 -15.99
C LYS A 126 2.97 -8.56 -17.20
N GLY A 127 2.68 -7.26 -17.31
CA GLY A 127 1.73 -6.71 -18.29
C GLY A 127 0.25 -6.85 -17.91
N GLY A 128 -0.05 -7.53 -16.81
CA GLY A 128 -1.41 -7.76 -16.32
C GLY A 128 -1.92 -6.65 -15.42
N THR A 129 -3.21 -6.78 -15.07
CA THR A 129 -3.90 -5.88 -14.14
C THR A 129 -4.53 -6.72 -13.03
N ILE A 130 -4.40 -6.26 -11.79
CA ILE A 130 -5.20 -6.76 -10.67
C ILE A 130 -6.20 -5.67 -10.25
N THR A 131 -7.40 -6.08 -9.88
CA THR A 131 -8.43 -5.20 -9.32
C THR A 131 -8.52 -5.44 -7.82
N VAL A 132 -8.47 -4.37 -7.05
CA VAL A 132 -8.53 -4.40 -5.58
C VAL A 132 -9.69 -3.54 -5.10
N ASN A 133 -10.50 -4.07 -4.17
CA ASN A 133 -11.64 -3.35 -3.62
C ASN A 133 -11.21 -2.36 -2.54
N ASN A 134 -11.58 -1.08 -2.71
CA ASN A 134 -11.20 -0.02 -1.77
C ASN A 134 -12.13 0.14 -0.55
N GLY A 135 -13.24 -0.61 -0.50
CA GLY A 135 -14.11 -0.72 0.67
C GLY A 135 -13.75 -1.88 1.60
N ARG A 136 -13.02 -2.89 1.10
CA ARG A 136 -12.74 -4.14 1.81
C ARG A 136 -11.25 -4.46 1.95
N GLU A 137 -10.47 -4.30 0.89
CA GLU A 137 -9.09 -4.81 0.82
C GLU A 137 -8.06 -3.70 1.07
N MET A 138 -8.21 -2.54 0.43
CA MET A 138 -7.33 -1.38 0.64
C MET A 138 -8.14 -0.13 0.94
N ARG A 139 -8.29 0.20 2.23
CA ARG A 139 -9.21 1.23 2.75
C ARG A 139 -8.49 2.51 3.15
N TYR A 140 -9.28 3.58 3.27
CA TYR A 140 -8.86 4.91 3.75
C TYR A 140 -7.78 5.58 2.89
N LEU A 141 -7.84 5.33 1.58
CA LEU A 141 -7.08 6.05 0.57
C LEU A 141 -7.97 7.03 -0.20
N THR A 142 -7.38 8.11 -0.69
CA THR A 142 -8.04 9.06 -1.60
C THR A 142 -8.08 8.47 -3.01
N ARG A 143 -9.26 8.43 -3.62
CA ARG A 143 -9.48 7.85 -4.96
C ARG A 143 -9.17 8.86 -6.07
N ASP A 144 -7.96 9.40 -6.04
CA ASP A 144 -7.41 10.31 -7.05
C ASP A 144 -5.95 9.92 -7.31
N VAL A 145 -5.61 9.68 -8.58
CA VAL A 145 -4.26 9.24 -9.00
C VAL A 145 -3.19 10.33 -8.81
N ASN A 146 -3.59 11.59 -8.65
CA ASN A 146 -2.67 12.68 -8.34
C ASN A 146 -2.31 12.73 -6.85
N LEU A 147 -3.20 12.22 -5.99
CA LEU A 147 -3.06 12.22 -4.53
C LEU A 147 -2.64 10.86 -3.98
N THR A 148 -2.86 9.79 -4.75
CA THR A 148 -2.53 8.41 -4.35
C THR A 148 -1.58 7.77 -5.36
N ARG A 149 -0.52 7.14 -4.83
CA ARG A 149 0.50 6.41 -5.59
C ARG A 149 0.72 5.04 -4.98
N PHE A 150 0.90 4.05 -5.83
CA PHE A 150 1.19 2.67 -5.45
C PHE A 150 2.59 2.30 -5.92
N TYR A 151 3.33 1.64 -5.05
CA TYR A 151 4.68 1.17 -5.31
C TYR A 151 4.80 -0.29 -4.93
N ILE A 152 5.57 -1.04 -5.71
CA ILE A 152 6.19 -2.28 -5.24
C ILE A 152 7.56 -1.95 -4.65
N VAL A 153 7.95 -2.69 -3.62
CA VAL A 153 9.24 -2.55 -2.96
C VAL A 153 9.94 -3.91 -2.97
N ASP A 154 11.13 -3.96 -3.58
CA ASP A 154 11.91 -5.19 -3.71
C ASP A 154 12.77 -5.47 -2.46
N ASN A 155 13.51 -6.59 -2.47
CA ASN A 155 14.36 -6.99 -1.35
C ASN A 155 15.57 -6.07 -1.12
N ALA A 156 15.92 -5.22 -2.10
CA ALA A 156 16.93 -4.17 -1.97
C ALA A 156 16.32 -2.84 -1.49
N ASN A 157 15.05 -2.84 -1.10
CA ASN A 157 14.25 -1.65 -0.76
C ASN A 157 14.13 -0.63 -1.90
N LYS A 158 14.31 -1.06 -3.15
CA LYS A 158 14.06 -0.21 -4.31
C LYS A 158 12.55 -0.09 -4.51
N GLU A 159 12.06 1.13 -4.56
CA GLU A 159 10.66 1.45 -4.83
C GLU A 159 10.46 1.63 -6.34
N THR A 160 9.49 0.91 -6.90
CA THR A 160 9.05 1.07 -8.28
C THR A 160 7.58 1.43 -8.29
N GLN A 161 7.25 2.60 -8.82
CA GLN A 161 5.85 3.04 -8.92
C GLN A 161 5.11 2.20 -9.96
N ILE A 162 3.94 1.70 -9.58
CA ILE A 162 3.07 0.95 -10.49
C ILE A 162 1.85 1.83 -10.83
N PRO A 163 1.49 1.96 -12.11
CA PRO A 163 0.30 2.68 -12.53
C PRO A 163 -0.97 2.14 -11.86
N ILE A 164 -1.81 3.06 -11.41
CA ILE A 164 -3.13 2.76 -10.86
C ILE A 164 -4.23 3.54 -11.55
N GLU A 165 -5.44 3.01 -11.50
CA GLU A 165 -6.67 3.67 -11.95
C GLU A 165 -7.77 3.39 -10.92
N PHE A 166 -8.57 4.41 -10.59
CA PHE A 166 -9.75 4.24 -9.76
C PHE A 166 -11.00 4.15 -10.63
N ALA A 167 -11.90 3.23 -10.30
CA ALA A 167 -13.19 3.07 -10.97
C ALA A 167 -14.22 2.49 -10.01
N ASP A 168 -15.50 2.57 -10.35
CA ASP A 168 -16.56 1.84 -9.65
C ASP A 168 -16.96 0.60 -10.45
N GLN A 169 -17.25 -0.50 -9.76
CA GLN A 169 -17.86 -1.68 -10.38
C GLN A 169 -19.35 -1.42 -10.66
N ALA A 170 -19.97 -2.30 -11.45
CA ALA A 170 -21.38 -2.18 -11.81
C ALA A 170 -22.33 -2.22 -10.60
N ASP A 171 -21.89 -2.83 -9.49
CA ASP A 171 -22.60 -2.87 -8.20
C ASP A 171 -22.33 -1.63 -7.32
N GLY A 172 -21.56 -0.66 -7.81
CA GLY A 172 -21.14 0.53 -7.07
C GLY A 172 -19.95 0.31 -6.15
N SER A 173 -19.36 -0.90 -6.11
CA SER A 173 -18.18 -1.17 -5.28
C SER A 173 -16.97 -0.36 -5.75
N PRO A 174 -16.29 0.40 -4.87
CA PRO A 174 -15.13 1.18 -5.24
C PRO A 174 -13.92 0.28 -5.47
N ILE A 175 -13.23 0.43 -6.60
CA ILE A 175 -12.05 -0.37 -6.94
C ILE A 175 -10.86 0.50 -7.36
N MET A 176 -9.68 -0.10 -7.17
CA MET A 176 -8.39 0.34 -7.73
C MET A 176 -7.86 -0.77 -8.63
N ARG A 177 -7.56 -0.42 -9.88
CA ARG A 177 -6.84 -1.28 -10.82
C ARG A 177 -5.36 -0.98 -10.72
N ILE A 178 -4.55 -1.98 -10.43
CA ILE A 178 -3.09 -1.88 -10.39
C ILE A 178 -2.57 -2.59 -11.63
N LYS A 179 -1.96 -1.84 -12.55
CA LYS A 179 -1.48 -2.37 -13.85
C LYS A 179 0.03 -2.53 -13.81
N VAL A 180 0.50 -3.77 -13.79
CA VAL A 180 1.94 -4.09 -13.80
C VAL A 180 2.49 -3.91 -15.23
N PRO A 181 3.41 -2.97 -15.48
CA PRO A 181 4.01 -2.79 -16.81
C PRO A 181 4.75 -4.04 -17.31
N ASN A 182 4.78 -4.23 -18.63
CA ASN A 182 5.60 -5.26 -19.27
C ASN A 182 6.95 -4.69 -19.70
N THR A 183 7.80 -4.39 -18.71
CA THR A 183 9.10 -3.73 -18.92
C THR A 183 10.22 -4.48 -18.19
N ASP A 184 11.44 -4.49 -18.72
CA ASP A 184 12.52 -5.36 -18.22
C ASP A 184 13.01 -5.01 -16.81
N ASP A 185 12.78 -3.79 -16.35
CA ASP A 185 13.06 -3.33 -14.98
C ASP A 185 12.14 -3.99 -13.94
N ILE A 186 10.97 -4.47 -14.36
CA ILE A 186 10.05 -5.20 -13.50
C ILE A 186 10.27 -6.70 -13.68
N LYS A 187 10.75 -7.32 -12.59
CA LYS A 187 11.01 -8.75 -12.54
C LYS A 187 9.81 -9.52 -11.97
N VAL A 188 9.76 -10.80 -12.27
CA VAL A 188 8.85 -11.73 -11.60
C VAL A 188 9.37 -11.94 -10.18
N GLY A 189 8.47 -11.99 -9.20
CA GLY A 189 8.83 -12.18 -7.81
C GLY A 189 7.75 -11.72 -6.83
N ALA A 190 8.08 -11.81 -5.54
CA ALA A 190 7.28 -11.25 -4.46
C ALA A 190 7.80 -9.87 -4.08
N TYR A 191 6.88 -8.95 -3.83
CA TYR A 191 7.17 -7.57 -3.46
C TYR A 191 6.35 -7.17 -2.24
N LYS A 192 6.94 -6.33 -1.40
CA LYS A 192 6.16 -5.51 -0.47
C LYS A 192 5.40 -4.46 -1.28
N ILE A 193 4.31 -3.95 -0.73
CA ILE A 193 3.62 -2.80 -1.31
C ILE A 193 3.87 -1.58 -0.45
N LYS A 194 3.96 -0.42 -1.09
CA LYS A 194 3.89 0.88 -0.45
C LYS A 194 2.80 1.70 -1.10
N ILE A 195 1.94 2.30 -0.28
CA ILE A 195 0.87 3.18 -0.73
C ILE A 195 1.10 4.53 -0.09
N VAL A 196 1.21 5.57 -0.90
CA VAL A 196 1.23 6.97 -0.43
C VAL A 196 -0.07 7.58 -0.88
N SER A 197 -0.88 8.07 0.06
CA SER A 197 -2.16 8.71 -0.21
C SER A 197 -2.24 9.97 0.66
N GLU A 198 -2.10 11.14 0.01
CA GLU A 198 -1.96 12.43 0.68
C GLU A 198 -0.84 12.43 1.74
N GLU A 199 -1.19 12.62 3.01
CA GLU A 199 -0.25 12.66 4.14
C GLU A 199 0.03 11.27 4.73
N ARG A 200 -0.73 10.25 4.31
CA ARG A 200 -0.61 8.88 4.83
C ARG A 200 0.30 8.04 3.95
N THR A 201 1.11 7.23 4.60
CA THR A 201 1.93 6.21 3.94
C THR A 201 1.74 4.88 4.64
N PHE A 202 1.55 3.83 3.86
CA PHE A 202 1.54 2.46 4.31
C PHE A 202 2.65 1.68 3.60
N VAL A 203 3.32 0.79 4.33
CA VAL A 203 4.25 -0.21 3.78
C VAL A 203 3.88 -1.55 4.37
N SER A 204 3.69 -2.57 3.53
CA SER A 204 3.37 -3.91 4.02
C SER A 204 4.56 -4.53 4.76
N PRO A 205 4.33 -5.24 5.88
CA PRO A 205 5.40 -5.92 6.60
C PRO A 205 5.98 -7.07 5.77
N ASN A 206 5.12 -7.78 5.04
CA ASN A 206 5.45 -8.93 4.20
C ASN A 206 5.36 -8.62 2.70
N ALA A 207 6.04 -9.43 1.89
CA ALA A 207 5.98 -9.35 0.44
C ALA A 207 4.70 -10.03 -0.05
N ILE A 208 3.60 -9.28 -0.06
CA ILE A 208 2.24 -9.77 -0.34
C ILE A 208 1.78 -9.58 -1.79
N PHE A 209 2.61 -8.93 -2.63
CA PHE A 209 2.31 -8.67 -4.03
C PHE A 209 3.20 -9.49 -4.96
N GLY A 210 2.61 -10.46 -5.67
CA GLY A 210 3.30 -11.35 -6.60
C GLY A 210 3.19 -10.87 -8.05
N ILE A 211 4.32 -10.69 -8.71
CA ILE A 211 4.39 -10.56 -10.17
C ILE A 211 4.75 -11.93 -10.70
N LEU A 212 3.87 -12.50 -11.53
CA LEU A 212 3.93 -13.91 -11.94
C LEU A 212 4.29 -14.06 -13.43
N TYR A 213 4.90 -15.19 -13.77
CA TYR A 213 4.83 -15.72 -15.13
C TYR A 213 3.41 -16.16 -15.46
N SER A 214 3.03 -16.03 -16.73
CA SER A 214 1.77 -16.60 -17.22
C SER A 214 1.73 -18.11 -16.99
N ALA A 215 0.58 -18.64 -16.56
CA ALA A 215 0.38 -20.08 -16.44
C ALA A 215 0.63 -20.82 -17.76
N SER A 216 0.34 -20.18 -18.90
CA SER A 216 0.60 -20.73 -20.24
C SER A 216 2.08 -20.82 -20.58
N ALA A 217 2.96 -20.13 -19.84
CA ALA A 217 4.39 -20.21 -20.03
C ALA A 217 4.99 -21.47 -19.42
N LYS A 218 4.24 -22.28 -18.65
CA LYS A 218 4.78 -23.45 -17.96
C LYS A 218 5.59 -24.35 -18.92
N PRO A 219 6.86 -24.70 -18.59
CA PRO A 219 7.69 -25.49 -19.49
C PRO A 219 7.09 -26.85 -19.78
N LYS A 220 7.47 -27.42 -20.92
CA LYS A 220 7.11 -28.79 -21.31
C LYS A 220 8.37 -29.60 -21.54
N VAL A 221 8.51 -30.69 -20.81
CA VAL A 221 9.59 -31.66 -21.01
C VAL A 221 9.19 -32.62 -22.13
N ASN A 222 10.12 -32.94 -23.03
CA ASN A 222 9.89 -33.98 -24.02
C ASN A 222 9.91 -35.35 -23.34
N GLU A 223 9.03 -36.24 -23.78
CA GLU A 223 8.99 -37.62 -23.30
C GLU A 223 10.36 -38.31 -23.48
N VAL A 224 10.85 -38.95 -22.42
CA VAL A 224 12.08 -39.74 -22.45
C VAL A 224 11.76 -41.13 -23.01
N LYS A 225 12.12 -41.35 -24.27
CA LYS A 225 11.80 -42.60 -25.00
C LYS A 225 12.90 -43.64 -24.95
N ALA A 226 14.16 -43.21 -24.86
CA ALA A 226 15.31 -44.10 -24.86
C ALA A 226 15.78 -44.39 -23.42
N PRO A 227 16.30 -45.61 -23.14
CA PRO A 227 16.94 -45.91 -21.88
C PRO A 227 18.02 -44.90 -21.52
N VAL A 228 18.04 -44.48 -20.25
CA VAL A 228 19.06 -43.57 -19.71
C VAL A 228 20.01 -44.38 -18.85
N THR A 229 21.32 -44.22 -19.04
CA THR A 229 22.35 -44.77 -18.16
C THR A 229 23.30 -43.65 -17.77
N VAL A 230 23.51 -43.46 -16.47
CA VAL A 230 24.30 -42.35 -15.91
C VAL A 230 25.01 -42.82 -14.65
N LYS A 231 26.24 -42.36 -14.40
CA LYS A 231 26.92 -42.65 -13.13
C LYS A 231 26.49 -41.68 -12.04
N GLN A 232 26.63 -42.11 -10.79
CA GLN A 232 26.66 -41.20 -9.65
C GLN A 232 27.69 -40.08 -9.90
N GLY A 233 27.35 -38.84 -9.55
CA GLY A 233 28.22 -37.67 -9.76
C GLY A 233 28.22 -37.11 -11.19
N GLU A 234 27.77 -37.87 -12.20
CA GLU A 234 27.59 -37.39 -13.57
C GLU A 234 26.30 -36.59 -13.73
N THR A 235 26.06 -36.09 -14.94
CA THR A 235 24.91 -35.25 -15.27
C THR A 235 23.95 -35.93 -16.23
N VAL A 236 22.66 -35.69 -16.04
CA VAL A 236 21.59 -36.06 -16.96
C VAL A 236 20.97 -34.80 -17.56
N THR A 237 20.68 -34.82 -18.86
CA THR A 237 20.06 -33.69 -19.57
C THR A 237 18.68 -34.06 -20.07
N PHE A 238 17.69 -33.23 -19.77
CA PHE A 238 16.34 -33.32 -20.32
C PHE A 238 16.15 -32.25 -21.40
N SER A 239 15.47 -32.61 -22.48
CA SER A 239 15.08 -31.69 -23.55
C SER A 239 13.61 -31.31 -23.43
N GLY A 240 13.24 -30.16 -23.97
CA GLY A 240 11.89 -29.64 -23.88
C GLY A 240 11.75 -28.27 -24.51
N THR A 241 10.72 -27.55 -24.09
CA THR A 241 10.43 -26.20 -24.57
C THR A 241 10.07 -25.28 -23.41
N GLY A 242 10.54 -24.03 -23.50
CA GLY A 242 10.16 -22.95 -22.59
C GLY A 242 10.69 -23.14 -21.17
N PHE A 243 11.88 -23.71 -20.97
CA PHE A 243 12.51 -23.72 -19.64
C PHE A 243 12.99 -22.31 -19.26
N PHE A 244 12.71 -21.91 -18.02
CA PHE A 244 13.15 -20.65 -17.38
C PHE A 244 13.09 -20.81 -15.86
N ASP A 245 13.89 -20.03 -15.14
CA ASP A 245 13.97 -20.05 -13.67
C ASP A 245 13.94 -21.47 -13.09
N MET A 246 14.68 -22.38 -13.75
CA MET A 246 14.80 -23.76 -13.30
C MET A 246 15.49 -23.77 -11.94
N LYS A 247 15.08 -24.70 -11.08
CA LYS A 247 15.68 -24.94 -9.77
C LYS A 247 16.09 -26.40 -9.68
N GLU A 248 16.21 -26.98 -8.49
CA GLU A 248 16.52 -28.40 -8.30
C GLU A 248 15.45 -29.32 -8.93
N ALA A 249 15.80 -30.54 -9.33
CA ALA A 249 14.79 -31.56 -9.63
C ALA A 249 14.61 -32.48 -8.43
N ARG A 250 13.42 -33.02 -8.23
CA ARG A 250 13.19 -34.11 -7.28
C ARG A 250 12.97 -35.41 -8.01
N VAL A 251 13.47 -36.49 -7.43
CA VAL A 251 13.15 -37.86 -7.81
C VAL A 251 12.33 -38.46 -6.68
N TYR A 252 11.18 -39.02 -7.02
CA TYR A 252 10.28 -39.64 -6.07
C TYR A 252 9.97 -41.08 -6.48
N ALA A 253 9.64 -41.90 -5.50
CA ALA A 253 9.15 -43.26 -5.67
C ALA A 253 7.92 -43.45 -4.76
N TYR A 254 7.25 -44.58 -4.87
CA TYR A 254 6.16 -44.96 -3.98
C TYR A 254 6.65 -45.94 -2.91
N ASP A 255 6.21 -45.75 -1.67
CA ASP A 255 6.40 -46.74 -0.62
C ASP A 255 5.37 -47.89 -0.73
N GLU A 256 5.49 -48.90 0.13
CA GLU A 256 4.58 -50.07 0.15
C GLU A 256 3.10 -49.69 0.37
N ASN A 257 2.83 -48.49 0.90
CA ASN A 257 1.49 -47.97 1.14
C ASN A 257 1.04 -46.97 0.06
N TRP A 258 1.73 -46.91 -1.08
CA TRP A 258 1.45 -46.00 -2.19
C TRP A 258 1.60 -44.51 -1.85
N ASN A 259 2.34 -44.18 -0.79
CA ASN A 259 2.67 -42.79 -0.52
C ASN A 259 3.88 -42.38 -1.35
N GLU A 260 3.77 -41.20 -1.97
CA GLU A 260 4.90 -40.57 -2.66
C GLU A 260 5.99 -40.21 -1.65
N LYS A 261 7.23 -40.63 -1.93
CA LYS A 261 8.41 -40.32 -1.13
C LYS A 261 9.52 -39.80 -2.03
N GLU A 262 10.07 -38.64 -1.67
CA GLU A 262 11.29 -38.13 -2.32
C GLU A 262 12.48 -39.04 -1.96
N VAL A 263 13.12 -39.59 -2.99
CA VAL A 263 14.25 -40.51 -2.86
C VAL A 263 15.59 -39.85 -3.22
N ALA A 264 15.56 -38.76 -4.00
CA ALA A 264 16.74 -37.95 -4.27
C ALA A 264 16.36 -36.54 -4.73
N THR A 265 17.28 -35.60 -4.54
CA THR A 265 17.24 -34.26 -5.13
C THR A 265 18.40 -34.12 -6.11
N LEU A 266 18.13 -33.70 -7.34
CA LEU A 266 19.14 -33.47 -8.37
C LEU A 266 19.49 -31.98 -8.43
N GLU A 267 20.77 -31.67 -8.28
CA GLU A 267 21.26 -30.29 -8.35
C GLU A 267 21.19 -29.78 -9.80
N LEU A 268 20.69 -28.57 -9.99
CA LEU A 268 20.71 -27.91 -11.30
C LEU A 268 22.14 -27.54 -11.68
N VAL A 269 22.59 -28.00 -12.84
CA VAL A 269 23.91 -27.67 -13.40
C VAL A 269 23.80 -26.54 -14.41
N SER A 270 22.84 -26.63 -15.33
CA SER A 270 22.59 -25.62 -16.35
C SER A 270 21.19 -25.71 -16.92
N ALA A 271 20.67 -24.59 -17.41
CA ALA A 271 19.42 -24.53 -18.15
C ALA A 271 19.54 -23.56 -19.33
N THR A 272 18.98 -23.96 -20.46
CA THR A 272 18.67 -23.11 -21.61
C THR A 272 17.16 -23.12 -21.81
N THR A 273 16.64 -22.44 -22.85
CA THR A 273 15.20 -22.46 -23.15
C THR A 273 14.69 -23.82 -23.65
N THR A 274 15.59 -24.73 -24.06
CA THR A 274 15.22 -26.03 -24.66
C THR A 274 15.86 -27.23 -23.97
N THR A 275 16.84 -27.01 -23.09
CA THR A 275 17.52 -28.09 -22.35
C THR A 275 17.74 -27.72 -20.90
N VAL A 276 17.73 -28.72 -20.03
CA VAL A 276 18.06 -28.54 -18.61
C VAL A 276 18.86 -29.74 -18.12
N THR A 277 19.96 -29.47 -17.44
CA THR A 277 20.95 -30.46 -17.02
C THR A 277 21.04 -30.50 -15.51
N TYR A 278 20.98 -31.69 -14.95
CA TYR A 278 21.05 -31.95 -13.51
C TYR A 278 22.18 -32.90 -13.17
N ARG A 279 22.75 -32.77 -11.98
CA ARG A 279 23.73 -33.71 -11.43
C ARG A 279 23.04 -34.81 -10.65
N ILE A 280 23.44 -36.06 -10.91
CA ILE A 280 23.04 -37.21 -10.10
C ILE A 280 23.86 -37.20 -8.81
N PRO A 281 23.24 -37.11 -7.62
CA PRO A 281 24.00 -37.05 -6.37
C PRO A 281 24.69 -38.40 -6.12
N ALA A 282 25.86 -38.37 -5.47
CA ALA A 282 26.59 -39.59 -5.11
C ALA A 282 25.81 -40.49 -4.14
N THR A 283 24.84 -39.92 -3.41
CA THR A 283 23.94 -40.63 -2.51
C THR A 283 22.77 -41.31 -3.22
N PHE A 284 22.57 -41.07 -4.53
CA PHE A 284 21.52 -41.72 -5.29
C PHE A 284 21.81 -43.22 -5.36
N LYS A 285 20.90 -44.08 -4.88
CA LYS A 285 21.12 -45.54 -4.87
C LYS A 285 21.36 -46.08 -6.30
N ALA A 286 22.44 -46.82 -6.49
CA ALA A 286 22.71 -47.47 -7.76
C ALA A 286 21.68 -48.58 -8.03
N GLY A 287 21.28 -48.72 -9.29
CA GLY A 287 20.25 -49.67 -9.71
C GLY A 287 19.60 -49.29 -11.03
N THR A 288 18.73 -50.16 -11.52
CA THR A 288 17.89 -49.89 -12.69
C THR A 288 16.47 -49.63 -12.23
N TYR A 289 15.94 -48.48 -12.62
CA TYR A 289 14.61 -48.00 -12.26
C TYR A 289 13.72 -47.90 -13.51
N GLN A 290 12.41 -47.95 -13.32
CA GLN A 290 11.42 -47.67 -14.36
C GLN A 290 10.96 -46.21 -14.26
N LEU A 291 11.38 -45.37 -15.21
CA LEU A 291 10.89 -43.99 -15.27
C LEU A 291 9.39 -44.02 -15.60
N GLY A 292 8.59 -43.29 -14.82
CA GLY A 292 7.13 -43.25 -14.95
C GLY A 292 6.42 -44.51 -14.44
N GLY A 293 7.16 -45.47 -13.86
CA GLY A 293 6.59 -46.67 -13.25
C GLY A 293 5.96 -46.37 -11.87
N TYR A 294 4.95 -47.16 -11.52
CA TYR A 294 4.26 -47.09 -10.22
C TYR A 294 4.62 -48.24 -9.27
N ASP A 295 5.41 -49.21 -9.74
CA ASP A 295 5.83 -50.37 -8.97
C ASP A 295 7.05 -50.05 -8.08
N ALA A 296 7.56 -51.04 -7.33
CA ALA A 296 8.66 -50.88 -6.38
C ALA A 296 9.97 -50.33 -7.00
N ASP A 297 10.21 -50.59 -8.29
CA ASP A 297 11.36 -50.07 -9.04
C ASP A 297 11.01 -48.80 -9.84
N GLY A 298 9.78 -48.29 -9.69
CA GLY A 298 9.26 -47.10 -10.35
C GLY A 298 9.81 -45.81 -9.74
N ILE A 299 10.23 -44.89 -10.61
CA ILE A 299 10.59 -43.52 -10.20
C ILE A 299 9.88 -42.50 -11.07
N GLY A 300 9.50 -41.39 -10.45
CA GLY A 300 9.13 -40.16 -11.14
C GLY A 300 10.21 -39.10 -10.97
N ILE A 301 10.43 -38.31 -12.01
CA ILE A 301 11.33 -37.15 -11.97
C ILE A 301 10.49 -35.90 -12.21
N GLN A 302 10.67 -34.90 -11.35
CA GLN A 302 9.97 -33.64 -11.41
C GLN A 302 10.96 -32.48 -11.37
N LEU A 303 10.94 -31.66 -12.41
CA LEU A 303 11.81 -30.50 -12.56
C LEU A 303 11.17 -29.31 -11.85
N ARG A 304 11.83 -28.77 -10.82
CA ARG A 304 11.30 -27.59 -10.13
C ARG A 304 11.54 -26.34 -10.97
N ILE A 305 10.55 -25.46 -10.97
CA ILE A 305 10.61 -24.15 -11.60
C ILE A 305 10.36 -23.05 -10.56
N THR A 306 10.30 -21.81 -11.02
CA THR A 306 9.88 -20.67 -10.18
C THR A 306 8.59 -20.94 -9.40
N ASP A 307 8.52 -20.41 -8.18
CA ASP A 307 7.29 -20.49 -7.37
C ASP A 307 6.28 -19.39 -7.79
N PHE A 308 6.66 -18.52 -8.74
CA PHE A 308 5.89 -17.37 -9.22
C PHE A 308 5.24 -17.62 -10.58
N ILE A 309 4.51 -18.72 -10.73
CA ILE A 309 3.79 -19.06 -11.96
C ILE A 309 2.42 -19.64 -11.64
N GLY A 310 1.40 -19.17 -12.37
CA GLY A 310 0.02 -19.63 -12.16
C GLY A 310 -0.56 -19.11 -10.85
N PHE A 311 -0.62 -19.97 -9.82
CA PHE A 311 -1.18 -19.62 -8.52
C PHE A 311 -0.04 -19.48 -7.50
N TRP A 312 0.13 -18.27 -6.98
CA TRP A 312 1.07 -17.96 -5.91
C TRP A 312 0.29 -17.56 -4.65
N ASN A 313 0.85 -17.83 -3.47
CA ASN A 313 0.29 -17.42 -2.19
C ASN A 313 1.45 -17.03 -1.26
N TRP A 314 1.40 -15.81 -0.73
CA TRP A 314 2.48 -15.27 0.10
C TRP A 314 2.64 -16.01 1.43
N SER A 315 1.55 -16.51 2.02
CA SER A 315 1.56 -17.20 3.32
C SER A 315 1.84 -18.69 3.20
N LYS A 316 1.69 -19.27 2.00
CA LYS A 316 1.99 -20.66 1.70
C LYS A 316 2.59 -20.80 0.31
N VAL A 317 3.90 -20.57 0.22
CA VAL A 317 4.65 -20.76 -1.02
C VAL A 317 4.65 -22.25 -1.38
N THR A 318 4.07 -22.59 -2.53
CA THR A 318 4.01 -23.96 -3.04
C THR A 318 5.08 -24.13 -4.11
N LYS A 319 5.90 -25.18 -4.00
CA LYS A 319 6.88 -25.51 -5.03
C LYS A 319 6.16 -25.95 -6.30
N VAL A 320 6.56 -25.41 -7.45
CA VAL A 320 5.97 -25.77 -8.74
C VAL A 320 6.91 -26.69 -9.49
N TYR A 321 6.34 -27.77 -10.04
CA TYR A 321 7.07 -28.80 -10.77
C TYR A 321 6.50 -29.03 -12.17
N VAL A 322 7.38 -29.51 -13.06
CA VAL A 322 7.06 -30.09 -14.37
C VAL A 322 7.48 -31.54 -14.35
N ASN A 323 6.59 -32.46 -14.72
CA ASN A 323 6.91 -33.89 -14.79
C ASN A 323 7.85 -34.18 -15.96
N VAL A 324 8.78 -35.09 -15.76
CA VAL A 324 9.49 -35.78 -16.84
C VAL A 324 8.72 -37.05 -17.13
N ASP A 325 8.01 -37.07 -18.25
CA ASP A 325 7.28 -38.25 -18.69
C ASP A 325 8.20 -39.19 -19.46
N GLY A 326 7.94 -40.49 -19.36
CA GLY A 326 8.65 -41.55 -20.06
C GLY A 326 8.21 -42.91 -19.56
N ALA A 327 8.38 -43.93 -20.38
CA ALA A 327 8.14 -45.33 -20.03
C ALA A 327 9.38 -46.14 -20.46
N THR A 328 10.48 -45.92 -19.77
CA THR A 328 11.80 -46.49 -20.13
C THR A 328 12.66 -46.70 -18.90
N SER A 329 13.74 -47.47 -19.04
CA SER A 329 14.67 -47.74 -17.93
C SER A 329 15.61 -46.56 -17.66
N PHE A 330 15.80 -46.25 -16.38
CA PHE A 330 16.76 -45.27 -15.89
C PHE A 330 17.78 -45.99 -15.00
N THR A 331 19.00 -46.18 -15.49
CA THR A 331 20.06 -46.94 -14.78
C THR A 331 21.09 -45.99 -14.19
N VAL A 332 21.27 -46.08 -12.87
CA VAL A 332 22.30 -45.36 -12.13
C VAL A 332 23.41 -46.34 -11.75
N THR A 333 24.62 -46.10 -12.22
CA THR A 333 25.80 -46.91 -11.87
C THR A 333 26.65 -46.21 -10.80
N PRO A 334 27.39 -46.98 -9.97
CA PRO A 334 28.34 -46.39 -9.03
C PRO A 334 29.43 -45.58 -9.76
N LEU A 335 30.03 -44.63 -9.04
CA LEU A 335 31.16 -43.80 -9.48
C LEU A 335 32.32 -44.63 -10.09
#